data_AF-A0A0K8R669-F1
#
_entry.id   AF-A0A0K8R669-F1
#
_cell.length_a   1.000
_cell.length_b   1.000
_cell.length_c   1.000
_cell.angle_alpha   90.00
_cell.angle_beta   90.00
_cell.angle_gamma   90.00
#
_symmetry.space_group_name_H-M   'P 1'
#
loop_
_entity.id
_entity.type
_entity.pdbx_description
1 polymer ?
#
loop_
_entity_poly.entity_id
_entity_poly.type
_entity_poly.pdbx_seq_one_letter_code
_entity_poly.pdbx_strand_id
1 'polypeptide(L)'
;MKCFFFLALFAISHAASSSSEEVFNITVLHTNDIHSHFLQSDIRGANCSEKKAKKGRCYGGVARIVTKVREIKKSQNNTFFFLTTR
;
A
#
# COMPACT_ATOMS: atom_id res chain seq x y z
N MET A 1 -11.32 -57.85 5.31
CA MET A 1 -12.22 -56.68 5.47
C MET A 1 -11.69 -55.62 6.45
N LYS A 2 -10.97 -56.00 7.53
CA LYS A 2 -10.40 -55.05 8.50
C LYS A 2 -9.26 -54.17 7.94
N CYS A 3 -8.43 -54.70 7.03
CA CYS A 3 -7.33 -53.94 6.41
C CYS A 3 -7.79 -52.78 5.51
N PHE A 4 -8.94 -52.92 4.83
CA PHE A 4 -9.52 -51.85 4.02
C PHE A 4 -9.99 -50.66 4.87
N PHE A 5 -10.47 -50.93 6.09
CA PHE A 5 -10.92 -49.91 7.03
C PHE A 5 -9.75 -49.06 7.56
N PHE A 6 -8.61 -49.69 7.84
CA PHE A 6 -7.39 -48.99 8.27
C PHE A 6 -6.76 -48.13 7.16
N LEU A 7 -6.79 -48.60 5.91
CA LEU A 7 -6.33 -47.83 4.75
C LEU A 7 -7.21 -46.58 4.49
N ALA A 8 -8.52 -46.71 4.66
CA ALA A 8 -9.44 -45.57 4.52
C ALA A 8 -9.21 -44.50 5.60
N LEU A 9 -8.95 -44.90 6.85
CA LEU A 9 -8.63 -43.98 7.95
C LEU A 9 -7.33 -43.21 7.71
N PHE A 10 -6.29 -43.87 7.19
CA PHE A 10 -5.00 -43.23 6.88
C PHE A 10 -5.10 -42.20 5.75
N ALA A 11 -5.95 -42.46 4.75
CA ALA A 11 -6.21 -41.52 3.65
C ALA A 11 -6.94 -40.25 4.12
N ILE A 12 -7.87 -40.38 5.08
CA ILE A 12 -8.60 -39.23 5.64
C ILE A 12 -7.66 -38.33 6.47
N SER A 13 -6.68 -38.91 7.17
CA SER A 13 -5.70 -38.14 7.96
C SER A 13 -4.73 -37.29 7.12
N HIS A 14 -4.44 -37.65 5.87
CA HIS A 14 -3.60 -36.86 4.96
C HIS A 14 -4.35 -35.72 4.25
N ALA A 15 -5.68 -35.81 4.16
CA ALA A 15 -6.53 -34.77 3.57
C ALA A 15 -6.70 -33.55 4.48
N ALA A 16 -6.37 -33.67 5.78
CA ALA A 16 -6.40 -32.58 6.75
C ALA A 16 -5.11 -31.74 6.71
N SER A 17 -4.58 -31.47 5.50
CA SER A 17 -3.55 -30.44 5.32
C SER A 17 -4.21 -29.08 5.56
N SER A 18 -4.23 -28.65 6.81
CA SER A 18 -4.50 -27.27 7.21
C SER A 18 -3.61 -26.36 6.36
N SER A 19 -4.21 -25.66 5.40
CA SER A 19 -3.51 -24.69 4.56
C SER A 19 -2.70 -23.77 5.46
N SER A 20 -1.40 -23.67 5.19
CA SER A 20 -0.51 -22.68 5.79
C SER A 20 -1.23 -21.33 5.90
N GLU A 21 -1.18 -20.69 7.06
CA GLU A 21 -1.63 -19.30 7.23
C GLU A 21 -0.77 -18.40 6.34
N GLU A 22 -1.18 -18.25 5.08
CA GLU A 22 -0.51 -17.36 4.14
C GLU A 22 -0.82 -15.93 4.58
N VAL A 23 0.19 -15.24 5.11
CA VAL A 23 0.04 -13.84 5.55
C VAL A 23 -0.14 -12.96 4.32
N PHE A 24 -1.37 -12.51 4.10
CA PHE A 24 -1.70 -11.57 3.04
C PHE A 24 -1.37 -10.13 3.46
N ASN A 25 -0.24 -9.62 2.96
CA ASN A 25 0.19 -8.24 3.21
C ASN A 25 -0.43 -7.27 2.20
N ILE A 26 -0.92 -6.13 2.68
CA ILE A 26 -1.46 -5.02 1.89
C ILE A 26 -0.63 -3.77 2.16
N THR A 27 -0.25 -3.05 1.10
CA THR A 27 0.40 -1.74 1.22
C THR A 27 -0.62 -0.64 1.01
N VAL A 28 -0.93 0.12 2.06
CA VAL A 28 -1.88 1.24 1.99
C VAL A 28 -1.14 2.55 1.90
N LEU A 29 -1.30 3.24 0.77
CA LEU A 29 -0.89 4.62 0.59
C LEU A 29 -2.14 5.48 0.73
N HIS A 30 -2.08 6.55 1.52
CA HIS A 30 -3.21 7.47 1.62
C HIS A 30 -2.74 8.92 1.67
N THR A 31 -3.60 9.80 1.17
CA THR A 31 -3.55 11.24 1.42
C THR A 31 -4.87 11.67 2.02
N ASN A 32 -4.86 12.73 2.81
CA ASN A 32 -6.06 13.37 3.32
C ASN A 32 -5.96 14.88 3.09
N ASP A 33 -7.11 15.55 2.93
CA ASP A 33 -7.21 17.01 2.98
C ASP A 33 -6.21 17.75 2.08
N ILE A 34 -6.09 17.32 0.81
CA ILE A 34 -5.20 17.95 -0.18
C ILE A 34 -5.55 19.43 -0.40
N HIS A 35 -6.79 19.86 -0.11
CA HIS A 35 -7.22 21.26 -0.17
C HIS A 35 -6.77 22.00 -1.44
N SER A 36 -6.86 21.34 -2.60
CA SER A 36 -6.45 21.89 -3.89
C SER A 36 -4.97 22.29 -4.00
N HIS A 37 -4.08 21.72 -3.17
CA HIS A 37 -2.62 21.82 -3.33
C HIS A 37 -2.12 20.99 -4.52
N PHE A 38 -2.54 21.36 -5.73
CA PHE A 38 -2.12 20.75 -6.98
C PHE A 38 -0.62 20.97 -7.23
N LEU A 39 -0.16 22.18 -6.96
CA LEU A 39 1.25 22.58 -7.04
C LEU A 39 1.95 22.41 -5.69
N GLN A 40 3.28 22.45 -5.71
CA GLN A 40 4.07 22.48 -4.49
C GLN A 40 3.74 23.72 -3.65
N SER A 41 3.75 23.53 -2.33
CA SER A 41 3.46 24.57 -1.35
C SER A 41 4.64 24.76 -0.40
N ASP A 42 4.69 25.88 0.31
CA ASP A 42 5.66 26.05 1.39
C ASP A 42 5.24 25.27 2.65
N ILE A 43 6.04 25.37 3.73
CA ILE A 43 5.76 24.69 5.01
C ILE A 43 4.43 25.12 5.66
N ARG A 44 3.88 26.28 5.29
CA ARG A 44 2.62 26.81 5.83
C ARG A 44 1.42 26.50 4.90
N GLY A 45 1.63 25.71 3.85
CA GLY A 45 0.60 25.45 2.83
C GLY A 45 0.35 26.65 1.90
N ALA A 46 1.16 27.70 1.95
CA ALA A 46 1.01 28.82 1.03
C ALA A 46 1.73 28.55 -0.30
N ASN A 47 1.51 29.44 -1.27
CA ASN A 47 2.22 29.38 -2.55
C ASN A 47 3.74 29.30 -2.37
N CYS A 48 4.35 28.30 -2.99
CA CYS A 48 5.80 28.18 -3.07
C CYS A 48 6.36 29.25 -4.04
N SER A 49 7.05 30.25 -3.50
CA SER A 49 7.76 31.23 -4.34
C SER A 49 9.08 30.68 -4.88
N GLU A 50 9.59 31.27 -5.96
CA GLU A 50 10.88 30.89 -6.53
C GLU A 50 12.03 30.96 -5.51
N LYS A 51 12.04 31.96 -4.63
CA LYS A 51 13.03 32.09 -3.56
C LYS A 51 12.99 30.91 -2.59
N LYS A 52 11.80 30.38 -2.31
CA LYS A 52 11.62 29.18 -1.47
C LYS A 52 12.00 27.92 -2.23
N ALA A 53 11.62 27.82 -3.50
CA ALA A 53 12.00 26.71 -4.38
C ALA A 53 13.51 26.57 -4.52
N LYS A 54 14.23 27.67 -4.80
CA LYS A 54 15.70 27.71 -4.88
C LYS A 54 16.40 27.33 -3.57
N LYS A 55 15.71 27.49 -2.43
CA LYS A 55 16.18 27.09 -1.10
C LYS A 55 15.73 25.67 -0.70
N GLY A 56 15.08 24.92 -1.58
CA GLY A 56 14.55 23.58 -1.28
C GLY A 56 13.41 23.56 -0.26
N ARG A 57 12.70 24.69 -0.07
CA ARG A 57 11.65 24.85 0.96
C ARG A 57 10.23 24.71 0.40
N CYS A 58 10.06 23.83 -0.59
CA CYS A 58 8.76 23.55 -1.19
C CYS A 58 8.46 22.05 -1.20
N TYR A 59 7.22 21.74 -0.88
CA TYR A 59 6.75 20.42 -0.45
C TYR A 59 5.48 20.03 -1.19
N GLY A 60 5.22 18.72 -1.25
CA GLY A 60 4.01 18.18 -1.84
C GLY A 60 3.83 18.53 -3.32
N GLY A 61 2.58 18.79 -3.70
CA GLY A 61 2.15 18.89 -5.08
C GLY A 61 1.91 17.53 -5.71
N VAL A 62 0.91 17.45 -6.59
CA VAL A 62 0.46 16.20 -7.24
C VAL A 62 1.61 15.53 -7.99
N ALA A 63 2.48 16.31 -8.64
CA ALA A 63 3.63 15.77 -9.35
C ALA A 63 4.55 14.93 -8.44
N ARG A 64 4.90 15.44 -7.25
CA ARG A 64 5.80 14.74 -6.31
C ARG A 64 5.10 13.56 -5.65
N ILE A 65 3.82 13.72 -5.30
CA ILE A 65 2.99 12.65 -4.74
C ILE A 65 2.93 11.47 -5.71
N VAL A 66 2.57 11.73 -6.98
CA VAL A 66 2.45 10.69 -8.01
C VAL A 66 3.79 10.01 -8.28
N THR A 67 4.91 10.74 -8.31
CA THR A 67 6.24 10.15 -8.45
C THR A 67 6.51 9.14 -7.33
N LYS A 68 6.29 9.53 -6.07
CA LYS A 68 6.53 8.64 -4.93
C LYS A 68 5.56 7.46 -4.90
N VAL A 69 4.28 7.67 -5.23
CA VAL A 69 3.29 6.59 -5.36
C VAL A 69 3.73 5.58 -6.42
N ARG A 70 4.23 6.03 -7.58
CA ARG A 70 4.74 5.13 -8.63
C ARG A 70 5.99 4.38 -8.20
N GLU A 71 6.90 5.02 -7.46
CA GLU A 71 8.08 4.35 -6.89
C GLU A 71 7.67 3.23 -5.93
N ILE A 72 6.73 3.50 -5.02
CA ILE A 72 6.27 2.50 -4.04
C ILE A 72 5.50 1.38 -4.73
N LYS A 73 4.62 1.69 -5.69
CA LYS A 73 3.90 0.68 -6.49
C LYS A 73 4.83 -0.23 -7.30
N LYS A 74 6.07 0.18 -7.57
CA LYS A 74 7.09 -0.67 -8.21
C LYS A 74 7.83 -1.57 -7.24
N SER A 75 7.91 -1.21 -5.96
CA SER A 75 8.70 -1.94 -4.95
C SER A 75 7.87 -2.76 -3.98
N GLN A 76 6.55 -2.53 -3.91
CA GLN A 76 5.64 -3.19 -2.97
C GLN A 76 4.52 -3.92 -3.70
N ASN A 77 4.11 -5.07 -3.14
CA ASN A 77 2.96 -5.83 -3.63
C ASN A 77 1.65 -5.31 -3.02
N ASN A 78 0.52 -5.66 -3.64
CA ASN A 78 -0.83 -5.36 -3.13
C ASN A 78 -1.00 -3.89 -2.66
N THR A 79 -0.54 -2.95 -3.50
CA THR A 79 -0.49 -1.53 -3.14
C THR A 79 -1.71 -0.76 -3.63
N PHE A 80 -2.44 -0.17 -2.70
CA PHE A 80 -3.61 0.67 -2.97
C PHE A 80 -3.33 2.12 -2.56
N PHE A 81 -3.81 3.08 -3.36
CA PHE A 81 -3.66 4.50 -3.08
C PHE A 81 -5.03 5.16 -2.92
N PHE A 82 -5.28 5.71 -1.74
CA PHE A 82 -6.55 6.32 -1.36
C PHE A 82 -6.43 7.82 -1.12
N LEU A 83 -7.53 8.53 -1.35
CA LEU A 83 -7.72 9.91 -0.93
C LEU A 83 -8.93 9.95 0.01
N THR A 84 -8.71 10.42 1.23
CA THR A 84 -9.81 10.65 2.18
C THR A 84 -10.11 12.14 2.25
N THR A 85 -11.35 12.50 1.98
CA THR A 85 -11.90 13.84 2.26
C THR A 85 -12.96 13.70 3.33
N ARG A 86 -13.13 14.72 4.18
CA ARG A 86 -14.31 14.82 5.04
C ARG A 86 -15.58 14.85 4.19
#